data_AF-M2BVV7-F1
#
_entry.id   AF-M2BVV7-F1
#
_cell.length_a   1.000
_cell.length_b   1.000
_cell.length_c   1.000
_cell.angle_alpha   90.00
_cell.angle_beta   90.00
_cell.angle_gamma   90.00
#
_symmetry.space_group_name_H-M   'P 1'
#
loop_
_entity.id
_entity.type
_entity.pdbx_description
1 polymer ?
#
loop_
_entity_poly.entity_id
_entity_poly.type
_entity_poly.pdbx_seq_one_letter_code
_entity_poly.pdbx_strand_id
1 'polypeptide(L)' 'MNGQMNNYNSYMQKTYSPIDVNTLPYFVNMKALRNYAKEKGVPISSLTDSEKKQFTKINLASSKVSNS' A
#
# COMPACT_ATOMS: atom_id res chain seq x y z
N MET A 1 2.26 6.99 -37.28
CA MET A 1 2.56 6.96 -35.83
C MET A 1 2.80 5.50 -35.43
N ASN A 2 3.93 5.17 -34.81
CA ASN A 2 4.25 3.79 -34.44
C ASN A 2 3.33 3.29 -33.31
N GLY A 3 2.99 2.00 -33.32
CA GLY A 3 2.11 1.39 -32.31
C GLY A 3 2.58 1.57 -30.86
N GLN A 4 3.90 1.70 -30.64
CA GLN A 4 4.48 2.02 -29.34
C GLN A 4 4.04 3.41 -28.83
N MET A 5 3.95 4.42 -29.71
CA MET A 5 3.52 5.78 -29.37
C MET A 5 2.04 5.82 -29.01
N ASN A 6 1.22 5.00 -29.67
CA ASN A 6 -0.22 4.90 -29.38
C ASN A 6 -0.48 4.28 -28.00
N ASN A 7 0.29 3.25 -27.63
CA ASN A 7 0.18 2.63 -26.30
C ASN A 7 0.61 3.59 -25.18
N TYR A 8 1.69 4.34 -25.39
CA TYR A 8 2.15 5.37 -24.45
C TYR A 8 1.09 6.46 -24.24
N ASN A 9 0.53 6.99 -25.33
CA ASN A 9 -0.52 8.02 -25.26
C ASN A 9 -1.79 7.50 -24.59
N SER A 10 -2.17 6.23 -24.84
CA SER A 10 -3.30 5.60 -24.17
C SER A 10 -3.06 5.43 -22.67
N TYR A 11 -1.84 5.06 -22.25
CA TYR A 11 -1.49 4.95 -20.83
C TYR A 11 -1.49 6.32 -20.12
N MET A 12 -0.92 7.35 -20.75
CA MET A 12 -0.86 8.71 -20.18
C MET A 12 -2.24 9.37 -20.07
N GLN A 13 -3.20 8.99 -20.92
CA GLN A 13 -4.58 9.46 -20.83
C GLN A 13 -5.41 8.75 -19.74
N LYS A 14 -4.87 7.70 -19.09
CA LYS A 14 -5.56 7.06 -17.96
C LYS A 14 -5.44 7.93 -16.72
N THR A 15 -6.56 8.52 -16.31
CA THR A 15 -6.69 9.15 -15.01
C THR A 15 -7.06 8.07 -13.99
N TYR A 16 -6.18 7.83 -13.01
CA TYR A 16 -6.49 6.97 -11.88
C TYR A 16 -7.12 7.80 -10.79
N SER A 17 -8.30 7.39 -10.32
CA SER A 17 -8.87 7.95 -9.10
C SER A 17 -7.97 7.57 -7.92
N PRO A 18 -7.66 8.51 -7.00
CA PRO A 18 -6.94 8.19 -5.78
C PRO A 18 -7.65 7.08 -5.01
N ILE A 19 -6.87 6.13 -4.51
CA ILE A 19 -7.39 5.06 -3.65
C ILE A 19 -7.71 5.68 -2.29
N ASP A 20 -8.97 5.58 -1.85
CA ASP A 20 -9.34 5.92 -0.49
C ASP A 20 -8.78 4.86 0.47
N VAL A 21 -7.84 5.28 1.32
CA VAL A 21 -7.18 4.43 2.31
C VAL A 21 -8.20 3.76 3.24
N ASN A 22 -9.35 4.40 3.49
CA ASN A 22 -10.41 3.86 4.33
C ASN A 22 -11.19 2.71 3.67
N THR A 23 -11.00 2.47 2.37
CA THR A 23 -11.61 1.33 1.65
C THR A 23 -10.69 0.12 1.59
N LEU A 24 -9.41 0.27 1.91
CA LEU A 24 -8.44 -0.81 1.86
C LEU A 24 -8.69 -1.83 2.98
N PRO A 25 -8.71 -3.14 2.71
CA PRO A 25 -8.95 -4.17 3.73
C PRO A 25 -7.83 -4.25 4.78
N TYR A 26 -6.62 -3.89 4.36
CA TYR A 26 -5.43 -3.86 5.19
C TYR A 26 -4.59 -2.64 4.84
N PHE A 27 -3.96 -2.05 5.85
CA PHE A 27 -2.98 -0.98 5.65
C PHE A 27 -1.82 -1.14 6.61
N VAL A 28 -0.63 -0.70 6.17
CA VAL A 28 0.57 -0.74 7.00
C VAL A 28 0.75 0.60 7.69
N ASN A 29 0.96 0.58 9.01
CA ASN A 29 1.38 1.76 9.75
C ASN A 29 2.86 2.07 9.47
N MET A 30 3.11 2.73 8.34
CA MET A 30 4.47 3.05 7.87
C MET A 30 5.25 3.94 8.84
N LYS A 31 4.57 4.77 9.64
CA LYS A 31 5.22 5.60 10.66
C LYS A 31 5.79 4.74 11.78
N ALA A 32 5.00 3.81 12.31
CA ALA A 32 5.45 2.90 13.36
C ALA A 32 6.55 1.94 12.85
N LEU A 33 6.38 1.39 11.63
CA LEU A 33 7.39 0.53 11.01
C LEU A 33 8.74 1.25 10.84
N ARG A 34 8.72 2.53 10.41
CA ARG A 34 9.94 3.35 10.28
C ARG A 34 10.62 3.59 11.61
N ASN A 35 9.86 3.92 12.65
CA ASN A 35 10.40 4.14 13.99
C ASN A 35 11.05 2.87 14.54
N TYR A 36 10.39 1.73 14.39
CA TYR A 36 10.94 0.43 14.79
C TYR A 36 12.25 0.08 14.05
N ALA A 37 12.28 0.25 12.73
CA ALA A 37 13.50 0.04 11.95
C ALA A 37 14.65 0.95 12.42
N LYS A 38 14.32 2.22 12.73
CA LYS A 38 15.28 3.21 13.25
C LYS A 38 15.81 2.82 14.64
N GLU A 39 14.95 2.37 15.54
CA GLU A 39 15.34 1.90 16.88
C GLU A 39 16.26 0.68 16.81
N LYS A 40 16.02 -0.20 15.83
CA LYS A 40 16.87 -1.38 15.58
C LYS A 40 18.15 -1.06 14.78
N GLY A 41 18.29 0.16 14.25
CA GLY A 41 19.44 0.58 13.47
C GLY A 41 19.57 -0.09 12.10
N VAL A 42 18.48 -0.59 11.53
CA VAL A 42 18.47 -1.30 10.23
C VAL A 42 17.49 -0.67 9.25
N PRO A 43 17.70 -0.78 7.93
CA PRO A 43 16.69 -0.35 6.96
C PRO A 43 15.45 -1.26 7.02
N ILE A 44 14.29 -0.73 6.65
CA ILE A 44 13.00 -1.48 6.65
C ILE A 44 13.09 -2.76 5.81
N SER A 45 13.86 -2.74 4.72
CA SER A 45 14.09 -3.90 3.85
C SER A 45 14.70 -5.09 4.60
N SER A 46 15.51 -4.83 5.63
CA SER A 46 16.20 -5.84 6.44
C SER A 46 15.34 -6.39 7.59
N LEU A 47 14.13 -5.87 7.79
CA LEU A 47 13.19 -6.46 8.75
C LEU A 47 12.63 -7.78 8.23
N THR A 48 12.39 -8.72 9.13
CA THR A 48 11.74 -9.98 8.78
C THR A 48 10.26 -9.77 8.47
N ASP A 49 9.63 -10.73 7.80
CA ASP A 49 8.20 -10.64 7.50
C ASP A 49 7.33 -10.69 8.76
N SER A 50 7.79 -11.38 9.81
CA SER A 50 7.10 -11.40 11.11
C SER A 50 7.15 -10.03 11.80
N GLU A 51 8.27 -9.32 11.71
CA GLU A 51 8.41 -7.95 12.22
C GLU A 51 7.50 -6.99 11.44
N LYS A 52 7.51 -7.06 10.10
CA LYS A 52 6.67 -6.21 9.25
C LYS A 52 5.17 -6.44 9.50
N LYS A 53 4.76 -7.70 9.74
CA LYS A 53 3.36 -8.06 10.01
C LYS A 53 2.79 -7.38 11.26
N GLN A 54 3.60 -7.11 12.28
CA GLN A 54 3.16 -6.41 13.50
C GLN A 54 2.61 -5.00 13.22
N PHE A 55 3.01 -4.39 12.11
CA PHE A 55 2.57 -3.05 11.72
C PHE A 55 1.43 -3.06 10.70
N THR A 56 0.94 -4.24 10.33
CA THR A 56 -0.23 -4.38 9.44
C THR A 56 -1.50 -4.27 10.26
N LYS A 57 -2.35 -3.30 9.92
CA LYS A 57 -3.64 -3.06 10.55
C LYS A 57 -4.75 -3.55 9.64
N ILE A 58 -5.74 -4.22 10.22
CA ILE A 58 -7.00 -4.56 9.57
C ILE A 58 -7.86 -3.31 9.57
N ASN A 59 -8.44 -2.99 8.43
CA ASN A 59 -9.43 -1.93 8.36
C ASN A 59 -10.80 -2.48 8.75
N LEU A 60 -11.27 -2.07 9.94
CA LEU A 60 -12.55 -2.48 10.51
C LEU A 60 -13.76 -1.87 9.79
N ALA A 61 -13.57 -0.84 8.96
CA ALA A 61 -14.64 -0.24 8.16
C ALA A 61 -15.00 -1.14 6.96
N SER A 62 -14.02 -1.81 6.35
CA SER A 62 -14.23 -2.73 5.23
C SER A 62 -14.75 -4.11 5.66
N SER A 63 -14.56 -4.53 6.91
CA SER A 63 -15.02 -5.85 7.38
C SER A 63 -16.53 -5.94 7.62
N LYS A 64 -17.23 -4.80 7.74
CA LYS A 64 -18.69 -4.75 7.94
C LYS A 64 -19.49 -4.96 6.65
N VAL A 65 -18.86 -4.85 5.47
CA VAL A 65 -19.56 -4.91 4.17
C VAL A 65 -19.68 -6.34 3.62
N SER A 66 -18.96 -7.32 4.18
CA SER A 66 -19.02 -8.71 3.70
C SER A 66 -20.08 -9.60 4.38
N ASN A 67 -20.89 -9.07 5.31
CA ASN A 67 -21.97 -9.81 5.99
C ASN A 67 -23.35 -9.17 5.72
N SER A 68 -23.71 -8.95 4.45
CA SER A 68 -25.07 -8.58 4.04
C SER A 68 -25.42 -9.22 2.71
#